data_AF-A0A1W9KZ24-F1
#
_entry.id   AF-A0A1W9KZ24-F1
#
_cell.length_a   1.000
_cell.length_b   1.000
_cell.length_c   1.000
_cell.angle_alpha   90.00
_cell.angle_beta   90.00
_cell.angle_gamma   90.00
#
_symmetry.space_group_name_H-M   'P 1'
#
loop_
_entity.id
_entity.type
_entity.pdbx_description
1 polymer ?
#
loop_
_entity_poly.entity_id
_entity_poly.type
_entity_poly.pdbx_seq_one_letter_code
_entity_poly.pdbx_strand_id
1 'polypeptide(L)'
;MKKSIGKYALTITAVSAALLALPAQAVQVSFSGSSGSGVDSVTGTDVLGNTWATTNGPEGNNSSFTMADRVETPQAFNILNFDNGLGTFANSFQLTINKSQQGSGYKGILETPVSSTLINEFQVQDEDDSWYSWIMTYNLFDTANQLYQQVLFTAPTGKQLSQGQDFKMNVNFSGIITSDAGLAASWDDRLVPTDIPEPGTAALLGLGLVGLVAASRRKKGQPAQQA
;
A
#
# COMPACT_ATOMS: atom_id res chain seq x y z
N MET A 1 -37.03 11.69 60.83
CA MET A 1 -36.84 12.04 59.40
C MET A 1 -35.45 11.60 58.95
N LYS A 2 -35.35 10.48 58.23
CA LYS A 2 -34.09 9.95 57.67
C LYS A 2 -33.93 10.48 56.24
N LYS A 3 -32.96 11.36 56.00
CA LYS A 3 -32.61 11.80 54.64
C LYS A 3 -31.63 10.80 54.02
N SER A 4 -32.13 10.10 53.00
CA SER A 4 -31.37 9.22 52.10
C SER A 4 -30.37 10.05 51.30
N ILE A 5 -29.07 9.77 51.46
CA ILE A 5 -28.00 10.37 50.66
C ILE A 5 -27.89 9.53 49.37
N GLY A 6 -28.24 10.18 48.27
CA GLY A 6 -28.29 9.61 46.93
C GLY A 6 -26.93 9.08 46.47
N LYS A 7 -26.98 7.88 45.90
CA LYS A 7 -25.89 7.24 45.15
C LYS A 7 -25.71 8.00 43.84
N TYR A 8 -24.65 8.79 43.70
CA TYR A 8 -24.24 9.32 42.41
C TYR A 8 -23.46 8.23 41.66
N ALA A 9 -24.12 7.63 40.67
CA ALA A 9 -23.49 6.75 39.70
C ALA A 9 -22.59 7.60 38.79
N LEU A 10 -21.29 7.32 38.83
CA LEU A 10 -20.31 7.90 37.94
C LEU A 10 -20.36 7.14 36.61
N THR A 11 -21.15 7.62 35.65
CA THR A 11 -21.16 7.07 34.29
C THR A 11 -19.98 7.67 33.53
N ILE A 12 -18.89 6.91 33.40
CA ILE A 12 -17.77 7.26 32.53
C ILE A 12 -18.20 6.94 31.10
N THR A 13 -18.65 7.95 30.36
CA THR A 13 -18.85 7.84 28.92
C THR A 13 -17.48 7.88 28.25
N ALA A 14 -16.89 6.71 28.03
CA ALA A 14 -15.73 6.56 27.15
C ALA A 14 -16.20 6.83 25.71
N VAL A 15 -16.10 8.10 25.29
CA VAL A 15 -16.15 8.46 23.87
C VAL A 15 -14.80 8.06 23.29
N SER A 16 -14.64 6.76 23.00
CA SER A 16 -13.57 6.32 22.12
C SER A 16 -13.88 6.90 20.75
N ALA A 17 -13.07 7.87 20.34
CA ALA A 17 -13.01 8.38 18.99
C ALA A 17 -12.64 7.22 18.06
N ALA A 18 -13.66 6.50 17.58
CA ALA A 18 -13.59 5.87 16.28
C ALA A 18 -13.53 7.04 15.29
N LEU A 19 -12.31 7.51 14.99
CA LEU A 19 -12.08 8.26 13.77
C LEU A 19 -12.74 7.44 12.67
N LEU A 20 -13.76 8.03 12.07
CA LEU A 20 -14.44 7.50 10.91
C LEU A 20 -13.37 7.38 9.82
N ALA A 21 -12.73 6.21 9.74
CA ALA A 21 -11.89 5.84 8.63
C ALA A 21 -12.83 5.76 7.42
N LEU A 22 -12.97 6.88 6.70
CA LEU A 22 -13.63 6.88 5.42
C LEU A 22 -12.94 5.82 4.55
N PRO A 23 -13.69 5.00 3.81
CA PRO A 23 -13.10 3.97 2.98
C PRO A 23 -12.18 4.67 1.96
N ALA A 24 -10.87 4.46 2.07
CA ALA A 24 -9.95 4.98 1.06
C ALA A 24 -10.34 4.43 -0.30
N GLN A 25 -10.32 5.31 -1.28
CA GLN A 25 -10.68 4.99 -2.64
C GLN A 25 -9.42 4.62 -3.40
N ALA A 26 -9.16 3.31 -3.50
CA ALA A 26 -8.20 2.82 -4.47
C ALA A 26 -8.81 3.03 -5.87
N VAL A 27 -8.18 3.89 -6.67
CA VAL A 27 -8.59 4.05 -8.07
C VAL A 27 -8.03 2.86 -8.83
N GLN A 28 -8.88 1.88 -9.14
CA GLN A 28 -8.51 0.75 -9.98
C GLN A 28 -8.34 1.21 -11.42
N VAL A 29 -7.16 0.94 -11.95
CA VAL A 29 -6.84 1.11 -13.36
C VAL A 29 -6.78 -0.28 -13.97
N SER A 30 -7.72 -0.57 -14.87
CA SER A 30 -7.66 -1.74 -15.73
C SER A 30 -6.73 -1.46 -16.91
N PHE A 31 -5.67 -2.26 -17.02
CA PHE A 31 -4.71 -2.18 -18.11
C PHE A 31 -5.21 -3.10 -19.23
N SER A 32 -5.89 -2.54 -20.23
CA SER A 32 -6.19 -3.25 -21.48
C SER A 32 -5.30 -2.70 -22.58
N GLY A 33 -4.58 -3.57 -23.27
CA GLY A 33 -3.78 -3.19 -24.42
C GLY A 33 -3.90 -4.24 -25.52
N SER A 34 -3.89 -3.78 -26.76
CA SER A 34 -3.85 -4.66 -27.93
C SER A 34 -2.40 -4.82 -28.37
N SER A 35 -1.90 -6.05 -28.46
CA SER A 35 -0.66 -6.29 -29.19
C SER A 35 -0.94 -6.04 -30.68
N GLY A 36 -0.20 -5.09 -31.28
CA GLY A 36 0.02 -5.14 -32.73
C GLY A 36 0.69 -6.48 -33.05
N SER A 37 0.51 -7.02 -34.26
CA SER A 37 1.03 -8.35 -34.65
C SER A 37 2.52 -8.51 -34.31
N GLY A 38 2.81 -9.10 -33.15
CA GLY A 38 4.13 -9.14 -32.53
C GLY A 38 3.98 -9.20 -31.00
N VAL A 39 4.66 -10.13 -30.34
CA VAL A 39 4.54 -10.35 -28.89
C VAL A 39 5.37 -9.31 -28.11
N ASP A 40 5.87 -8.26 -28.75
CA ASP A 40 7.04 -7.55 -28.22
C ASP A 40 6.69 -6.47 -27.19
N SER A 41 5.50 -5.87 -27.29
CA SER A 41 5.04 -4.88 -26.32
C SER A 41 3.52 -4.73 -26.28
N VAL A 42 2.99 -4.41 -25.10
CA VAL A 42 1.60 -3.99 -24.89
C VAL A 42 1.63 -2.58 -24.32
N THR A 43 0.85 -1.65 -24.85
CA THR A 43 0.79 -0.27 -24.36
C THR A 43 -0.63 0.12 -23.96
N GLY A 44 -0.74 1.16 -23.14
CA GLY A 44 -2.02 1.77 -22.82
C GLY A 44 -1.87 3.06 -22.02
N THR A 45 -3.00 3.53 -21.51
CA THR A 45 -3.08 4.74 -20.69
C THR A 45 -3.95 4.44 -19.47
N ASP A 46 -3.51 4.88 -18.30
CA ASP A 46 -4.33 4.77 -17.09
C ASP A 46 -5.45 5.82 -17.08
N VAL A 47 -6.34 5.73 -16.08
CA VAL A 47 -7.44 6.70 -15.94
C VAL A 47 -6.95 8.11 -15.63
N LEU A 48 -5.69 8.27 -15.22
CA LEU A 48 -5.06 9.56 -14.94
C LEU A 48 -4.42 10.18 -16.18
N GLY A 49 -4.35 9.44 -17.29
CA GLY A 49 -3.70 9.89 -18.52
C GLY A 49 -2.21 9.52 -18.60
N ASN A 50 -1.69 8.76 -17.63
CA ASN A 50 -0.32 8.28 -17.65
C ASN A 50 -0.21 7.13 -18.66
N THR A 51 0.75 7.20 -19.57
CA THR A 51 1.02 6.13 -20.53
C THR A 51 1.89 5.06 -19.88
N TRP A 52 1.62 3.81 -20.24
CA TRP A 52 2.39 2.67 -19.80
C TRP A 52 2.69 1.74 -20.96
N ALA A 53 3.76 0.96 -20.82
CA ALA A 53 4.15 -0.04 -21.77
C ALA A 53 4.67 -1.29 -21.04
N THR A 54 4.46 -2.46 -21.64
CA THR A 54 5.24 -3.64 -21.35
C THR A 54 6.21 -3.89 -22.48
N THR A 55 7.40 -4.40 -22.16
CA THR A 55 8.37 -4.81 -23.17
C THR A 55 8.85 -6.21 -22.85
N ASN A 56 8.78 -7.12 -23.81
CA ASN A 56 9.41 -8.43 -23.68
C ASN A 56 10.85 -8.33 -24.16
N GLY A 57 11.79 -8.71 -23.31
CA GLY A 57 13.21 -8.72 -23.60
C GLY A 57 13.61 -9.85 -24.54
N PRO A 58 14.89 -9.86 -24.98
CA PRO A 58 15.41 -10.87 -25.89
C PRO A 58 15.12 -12.29 -25.39
N GLU A 59 14.61 -13.14 -26.28
CA GLU A 59 14.30 -14.56 -26.03
C GLU A 59 13.24 -14.81 -24.93
N GLY A 60 12.51 -13.78 -24.49
CA GLY A 60 11.43 -13.94 -23.51
C GLY A 60 11.90 -14.31 -22.11
N ASN A 61 13.18 -14.08 -21.80
CA ASN A 61 13.75 -14.41 -20.50
C ASN A 61 13.36 -13.40 -19.42
N ASN A 62 13.10 -12.16 -19.82
CA ASN A 62 12.85 -11.03 -18.95
C ASN A 62 11.93 -10.05 -19.68
N SER A 63 11.01 -9.46 -18.94
CA SER A 63 10.06 -8.46 -19.44
C SER A 63 9.97 -7.31 -18.47
N SER A 64 9.48 -6.16 -18.92
CA SER A 64 9.28 -4.99 -18.07
C SER A 64 7.88 -4.43 -18.24
N PHE A 65 7.46 -3.66 -17.23
CA PHE A 65 6.32 -2.76 -17.21
C PHE A 65 6.87 -1.40 -16.81
N THR A 66 6.63 -0.41 -17.65
CA THR A 66 7.16 0.94 -17.47
C THR A 66 6.05 1.96 -17.53
N MET A 67 6.05 2.91 -16.58
CA MET A 67 5.33 4.18 -16.67
C MET A 67 6.39 5.27 -16.62
N ALA A 68 6.56 5.97 -17.74
CA ALA A 68 7.76 6.76 -18.05
C ALA A 68 9.03 5.89 -17.93
N ASP A 69 9.52 5.38 -19.05
CA ASP A 69 10.78 4.61 -19.06
C ASP A 69 11.91 5.44 -18.43
N ARG A 70 12.83 4.78 -17.73
CA ARG A 70 13.98 5.38 -17.02
C ARG A 70 14.83 6.27 -17.93
N VAL A 71 14.81 5.99 -19.25
CA VAL A 71 15.57 6.69 -20.29
C VAL A 71 14.70 7.70 -21.06
N GLU A 72 13.39 7.67 -20.86
CA GLU A 72 12.43 8.57 -21.51
C GLU A 72 12.07 9.77 -20.63
N THR A 73 11.24 10.66 -21.19
CA THR A 73 10.76 11.86 -20.49
C THR A 73 9.86 11.42 -19.32
N PRO A 74 10.11 11.89 -18.08
CA PRO A 74 9.20 11.65 -16.96
C PRO A 74 7.75 11.99 -17.28
N GLN A 75 6.82 11.35 -16.58
CA GLN A 75 5.41 11.69 -16.70
C GLN A 75 4.96 12.51 -15.49
N ALA A 76 4.22 13.58 -15.77
CA ALA A 76 3.61 14.40 -14.74
C ALA A 76 2.36 13.71 -14.20
N PHE A 77 2.27 13.56 -12.88
CA PHE A 77 1.12 12.98 -12.22
C PHE A 77 -0.12 13.87 -12.42
N ASN A 78 -1.10 13.35 -13.16
CA ASN A 78 -2.30 14.09 -13.52
C ASN A 78 -3.51 13.64 -12.69
N ILE A 79 -4.00 14.53 -11.85
CA ILE A 79 -5.10 14.25 -10.90
C ILE A 79 -6.49 14.49 -11.48
N LEU A 80 -6.63 14.84 -12.76
CA LEU A 80 -7.93 15.26 -13.31
C LEU A 80 -9.03 14.19 -13.15
N ASN A 81 -8.66 12.93 -12.91
CA ASN A 81 -9.55 11.82 -12.59
C ASN A 81 -9.20 11.12 -11.25
N PHE A 82 -8.49 11.81 -10.35
CA PHE A 82 -8.08 11.32 -9.03
C PHE A 82 -8.57 12.27 -7.93
N ASP A 83 -9.71 11.93 -7.33
CA ASP A 83 -10.20 12.56 -6.09
C ASP A 83 -10.64 11.45 -5.13
N ASN A 84 -9.87 11.29 -4.06
CA ASN A 84 -10.13 10.32 -2.99
C ASN A 84 -10.83 10.94 -1.77
N GLY A 85 -11.18 12.23 -1.83
CA GLY A 85 -11.79 12.98 -0.72
C GLY A 85 -10.82 13.43 0.39
N LEU A 86 -9.55 12.99 0.37
CA LEU A 86 -8.47 13.43 1.26
C LEU A 86 -7.49 14.39 0.57
N GLY A 87 -7.51 14.45 -0.76
CA GLY A 87 -6.74 15.37 -1.56
C GLY A 87 -6.37 14.76 -2.91
N THR A 88 -5.49 15.46 -3.62
CA THR A 88 -5.09 15.10 -4.99
C THR A 88 -3.65 14.61 -5.00
N PHE A 89 -3.39 13.55 -4.24
CA PHE A 89 -2.08 12.95 -4.07
C PHE A 89 -2.15 11.43 -3.88
N ALA A 90 -1.12 10.71 -4.28
CA ALA A 90 -0.96 9.29 -4.00
C ALA A 90 0.18 9.04 -3.01
N ASN A 91 -0.03 8.12 -2.08
CA ASN A 91 0.97 7.64 -1.13
C ASN A 91 1.45 6.22 -1.45
N SER A 92 0.72 5.51 -2.30
CA SER A 92 1.16 4.22 -2.79
C SER A 92 0.63 3.92 -4.20
N PHE A 93 1.37 3.05 -4.87
CA PHE A 93 1.02 2.50 -6.18
C PHE A 93 1.18 0.99 -6.10
N GLN A 94 0.14 0.29 -6.49
CA GLN A 94 0.12 -1.16 -6.51
C GLN A 94 0.01 -1.64 -7.95
N LEU A 95 0.92 -2.52 -8.38
CA LEU A 95 0.80 -3.29 -9.61
C LEU A 95 0.50 -4.75 -9.26
N THR A 96 -0.61 -5.27 -9.76
CA THR A 96 -1.02 -6.66 -9.64
C THR A 96 -0.98 -7.32 -11.00
N ILE A 97 -0.32 -8.47 -11.06
CA ILE A 97 -0.19 -9.28 -12.26
C ILE A 97 -0.82 -10.62 -11.99
N ASN A 98 -1.91 -10.89 -12.70
CA ASN A 98 -2.50 -12.20 -12.73
C ASN A 98 -1.64 -13.08 -13.64
N LYS A 99 -1.22 -14.24 -13.12
CA LYS A 99 -0.58 -15.26 -13.95
C LYS A 99 -1.50 -15.55 -15.14
N SER A 100 -1.01 -15.36 -16.37
CA SER A 100 -1.85 -15.59 -17.54
C SER A 100 -2.33 -17.03 -17.53
N GLN A 101 -3.60 -17.20 -17.90
CA GLN A 101 -4.27 -18.50 -17.80
C GLN A 101 -3.81 -19.49 -18.89
N GLN A 102 -2.95 -19.08 -19.83
CA GLN A 102 -2.49 -19.94 -20.92
C GLN A 102 -1.02 -19.73 -21.25
N GLY A 103 -0.13 -20.50 -20.63
CA GLY A 103 1.21 -20.78 -21.18
C GLY A 103 2.12 -19.59 -21.45
N SER A 104 1.82 -18.39 -20.91
CA SER A 104 2.51 -17.11 -21.19
C SER A 104 4.00 -17.10 -20.88
N GLY A 105 4.58 -18.16 -20.34
CA GLY A 105 5.99 -18.17 -19.97
C GLY A 105 6.33 -17.20 -18.84
N TYR A 106 5.37 -16.40 -18.32
CA TYR A 106 5.51 -15.57 -17.13
C TYR A 106 5.87 -16.43 -15.92
N LYS A 107 7.01 -16.11 -15.31
CA LYS A 107 7.59 -16.83 -14.17
C LYS A 107 7.50 -16.03 -12.87
N GLY A 108 7.19 -14.73 -12.94
CA GLY A 108 7.03 -13.88 -11.77
C GLY A 108 7.78 -12.56 -11.87
N ILE A 109 7.63 -11.74 -10.85
CA ILE A 109 8.33 -10.48 -10.64
C ILE A 109 9.77 -10.80 -10.25
N LEU A 110 10.73 -10.12 -10.88
CA LEU A 110 12.13 -10.28 -10.54
C LEU A 110 12.43 -9.51 -9.27
N GLU A 111 12.36 -10.17 -8.11
CA GLU A 111 12.63 -9.52 -6.81
C GLU A 111 14.09 -9.08 -6.68
N THR A 112 15.01 -9.83 -7.31
CA THR A 112 16.44 -9.51 -7.37
C THR A 112 16.80 -9.05 -8.79
N PRO A 113 17.48 -7.89 -8.94
CA PRO A 113 17.98 -7.46 -10.25
C PRO A 113 18.88 -8.54 -10.86
N VAL A 114 18.54 -8.99 -12.07
CA VAL A 114 19.38 -9.96 -12.81
C VAL A 114 20.49 -9.27 -13.60
N SER A 115 20.42 -7.94 -13.74
CA SER A 115 21.46 -7.07 -14.30
C SER A 115 21.31 -5.65 -13.75
N SER A 116 22.32 -4.80 -13.94
CA SER A 116 22.28 -3.37 -13.55
C SER A 116 21.22 -2.53 -14.30
N THR A 117 20.64 -3.08 -15.37
CA THR A 117 19.62 -2.42 -16.19
C THR A 117 18.20 -2.84 -15.83
N LEU A 118 18.02 -3.95 -15.09
CA LEU A 118 16.72 -4.50 -14.71
C LEU A 118 16.46 -4.26 -13.22
N ILE A 119 16.22 -2.98 -12.89
CA ILE A 119 15.93 -2.54 -11.53
C ILE A 119 14.44 -2.21 -11.43
N ASN A 120 13.77 -2.82 -10.46
CA ASN A 120 12.41 -2.43 -10.10
C ASN A 120 12.49 -1.16 -9.25
N GLU A 121 11.89 -0.09 -9.73
CA GLU A 121 11.94 1.19 -9.04
C GLU A 121 10.71 2.03 -9.35
N PHE A 122 10.36 2.88 -8.40
CA PHE A 122 9.44 3.98 -8.58
C PHE A 122 10.14 5.21 -8.00
N GLN A 123 10.37 6.22 -8.83
CA GLN A 123 11.01 7.46 -8.42
C GLN A 123 10.08 8.64 -8.69
N VAL A 124 10.11 9.61 -7.78
CA VAL A 124 9.36 10.87 -7.88
C VAL A 124 10.34 12.03 -7.79
N GLN A 125 10.08 13.06 -8.58
CA GLN A 125 10.82 14.31 -8.55
C GLN A 125 10.21 15.25 -7.50
N ASP A 126 11.07 15.73 -6.61
CA ASP A 126 10.74 16.69 -5.56
C ASP A 126 10.73 18.12 -6.10
N GLU A 127 10.25 19.07 -5.29
CA GLU A 127 10.21 20.50 -5.66
C GLU A 127 11.60 21.08 -5.99
N ASP A 128 12.64 20.53 -5.36
CA ASP A 128 14.04 20.91 -5.56
C ASP A 128 14.71 20.20 -6.76
N ASP A 129 13.94 19.59 -7.67
CA ASP A 129 14.43 18.82 -8.84
C ASP A 129 15.22 17.55 -8.46
N SER A 130 15.17 17.15 -7.19
CA SER A 130 15.82 15.95 -6.68
C SER A 130 14.90 14.73 -6.81
N TRP A 131 15.47 13.56 -7.11
CA TRP A 131 14.71 12.31 -7.22
C TRP A 131 14.79 11.50 -5.94
N TYR A 132 13.66 10.99 -5.46
CA TYR A 132 13.60 10.02 -4.37
C TYR A 132 12.85 8.76 -4.78
N SER A 133 13.24 7.63 -4.20
CA SER A 133 12.64 6.33 -4.48
C SER A 133 11.55 5.99 -3.48
N TRP A 134 10.47 5.40 -3.96
CA TRP A 134 9.45 4.79 -3.11
C TRP A 134 9.93 3.43 -2.61
N ILE A 135 9.46 3.05 -1.43
CA ILE A 135 9.75 1.78 -0.79
C ILE A 135 8.95 0.69 -1.50
N MET A 136 9.62 -0.32 -2.01
CA MET A 136 9.00 -1.41 -2.74
C MET A 136 8.83 -2.64 -1.85
N THR A 137 7.67 -3.28 -1.93
CA THR A 137 7.34 -4.52 -1.26
C THR A 137 6.67 -5.49 -2.22
N TYR A 138 6.98 -6.77 -2.10
CA TYR A 138 6.41 -7.83 -2.93
C TYR A 138 5.45 -8.66 -2.11
N ASN A 139 4.26 -8.92 -2.66
CA ASN A 139 3.30 -9.83 -2.07
C ASN A 139 2.98 -10.95 -3.07
N LEU A 140 3.23 -12.18 -2.66
CA LEU A 140 2.82 -13.38 -3.38
C LEU A 140 1.54 -13.90 -2.76
N PHE A 141 0.46 -13.93 -3.54
CA PHE A 141 -0.81 -14.51 -3.10
C PHE A 141 -1.05 -15.81 -3.83
N ASP A 142 -1.01 -16.91 -3.07
CA ASP A 142 -1.44 -18.22 -3.53
C ASP A 142 -2.85 -18.49 -3.02
N THR A 143 -3.85 -18.06 -3.79
CA THR A 143 -5.25 -18.37 -3.48
C THR A 143 -5.64 -19.62 -4.25
N ALA A 144 -5.25 -20.77 -3.72
CA ALA A 144 -5.66 -22.13 -4.07
C ALA A 144 -5.49 -22.65 -5.52
N ASN A 145 -5.35 -21.83 -6.57
CA ASN A 145 -5.04 -22.23 -7.96
C ASN A 145 -4.81 -21.04 -8.93
N GLN A 146 -4.71 -19.80 -8.45
CA GLN A 146 -4.39 -18.63 -9.28
C GLN A 146 -3.37 -17.76 -8.54
N LEU A 147 -2.09 -17.96 -8.87
CA LEU A 147 -1.01 -17.14 -8.36
C LEU A 147 -1.13 -15.75 -8.98
N TYR A 148 -1.40 -14.74 -8.15
CA TYR A 148 -1.17 -13.35 -8.53
C TYR A 148 0.02 -12.83 -7.73
N GLN A 149 0.83 -12.03 -8.41
CA GLN A 149 1.97 -11.36 -7.81
C GLN A 149 1.68 -9.88 -7.79
N GLN A 150 2.06 -9.25 -6.70
CA GLN A 150 1.82 -7.83 -6.48
C GLN A 150 3.14 -7.16 -6.11
N VAL A 151 3.40 -6.01 -6.74
CA VAL A 151 4.34 -5.02 -6.22
C VAL A 151 3.54 -3.88 -5.62
N LEU A 152 3.91 -3.49 -4.41
CA LEU A 152 3.42 -2.28 -3.76
C LEU A 152 4.60 -1.33 -3.57
N PHE A 153 4.49 -0.16 -4.18
CA PHE A 153 5.36 0.98 -3.94
C PHE A 153 4.69 1.91 -2.94
N THR A 154 5.40 2.29 -1.88
CA THR A 154 4.91 3.16 -0.81
C THR A 154 5.85 4.37 -0.70
N ALA A 155 5.27 5.57 -0.68
CA ALA A 155 6.03 6.79 -0.48
C ALA A 155 6.79 6.76 0.87
N PRO A 156 8.03 7.26 0.95
CA PRO A 156 8.72 7.44 2.22
C PRO A 156 7.93 8.35 3.17
N THR A 157 8.18 8.25 4.47
CA THR A 157 7.51 9.09 5.47
C THR A 157 7.66 10.58 5.14
N GLY A 158 6.53 11.29 5.06
CA GLY A 158 6.49 12.72 4.74
C GLY A 158 6.64 13.04 3.24
N LYS A 159 6.65 12.02 2.37
CA LYS A 159 6.62 12.17 0.91
C LYS A 159 5.29 11.64 0.36
N GLN A 160 4.95 12.12 -0.84
CA GLN A 160 3.76 11.71 -1.61
C GLN A 160 4.01 11.97 -3.09
N LEU A 161 3.09 11.59 -3.97
CA LEU A 161 3.06 12.02 -5.38
C LEU A 161 1.87 12.96 -5.56
N SER A 162 2.15 14.23 -5.82
CA SER A 162 1.16 15.31 -5.95
C SER A 162 0.94 15.70 -7.41
N GLN A 163 -0.16 16.41 -7.68
CA GLN A 163 -0.45 16.94 -9.01
C GLN A 163 0.77 17.65 -9.63
N GLY A 164 1.10 17.27 -10.87
CA GLY A 164 2.14 17.90 -11.66
C GLY A 164 3.56 17.50 -11.29
N GLN A 165 3.75 16.68 -10.24
CA GLN A 165 5.07 16.11 -9.95
C GLN A 165 5.41 15.04 -10.98
N ASP A 166 6.64 15.07 -11.45
CA ASP A 166 7.16 14.07 -12.37
C ASP A 166 7.49 12.78 -11.63
N PHE A 167 7.18 11.66 -12.26
CA PHE A 167 7.55 10.34 -11.77
C PHE A 167 8.03 9.44 -12.91
N LYS A 168 8.71 8.37 -12.51
CA LYS A 168 9.08 7.26 -13.40
C LYS A 168 9.04 5.96 -12.63
N MET A 169 8.62 4.90 -13.30
CA MET A 169 8.50 3.58 -12.71
C MET A 169 8.89 2.51 -13.71
N ASN A 170 9.65 1.54 -13.20
CA ASN A 170 9.96 0.31 -13.91
C ASN A 170 9.72 -0.89 -12.99
N VAL A 171 9.07 -1.93 -13.51
CA VAL A 171 8.91 -3.21 -12.84
C VAL A 171 9.31 -4.30 -13.83
N ASN A 172 10.23 -5.17 -13.43
CA ASN A 172 10.79 -6.22 -14.25
C ASN A 172 10.26 -7.58 -13.77
N PHE A 173 10.10 -8.46 -14.74
CA PHE A 173 9.53 -9.79 -14.61
C PHE A 173 10.39 -10.79 -15.32
N SER A 174 10.29 -12.05 -14.91
CA SER A 174 10.84 -13.18 -15.63
C SER A 174 9.76 -13.78 -16.51
N GLY A 175 10.14 -14.17 -17.74
CA GLY A 175 9.20 -14.70 -18.71
C GLY A 175 8.57 -13.64 -19.61
N ILE A 176 7.68 -14.06 -20.51
CA ILE A 176 6.99 -13.22 -21.50
C ILE A 176 5.68 -12.69 -20.89
N ILE A 177 5.39 -11.40 -21.10
CA ILE A 177 4.06 -10.84 -20.87
C ILE A 177 3.30 -10.89 -22.19
N THR A 178 2.27 -11.72 -22.23
CA THR A 178 1.37 -11.84 -23.38
C THR A 178 0.14 -10.94 -23.19
N SER A 179 -0.62 -10.70 -24.26
CA SER A 179 -1.80 -9.82 -24.22
C SER A 179 -2.94 -10.33 -23.32
N ASP A 180 -2.92 -11.60 -22.91
CA ASP A 180 -3.85 -12.21 -21.95
C ASP A 180 -3.35 -12.11 -20.49
N ALA A 181 -2.16 -11.53 -20.26
CA ALA A 181 -1.71 -11.22 -18.91
C ALA A 181 -2.64 -10.17 -18.31
N GLY A 182 -3.41 -10.56 -17.30
CA GLY A 182 -4.28 -9.64 -16.57
C GLY A 182 -3.44 -8.69 -15.73
N LEU A 183 -3.25 -7.47 -16.22
CA LEU A 183 -2.59 -6.40 -15.50
C LEU A 183 -3.65 -5.52 -14.84
N ALA A 184 -3.47 -5.27 -13.54
CA ALA A 184 -4.26 -4.32 -12.79
C ALA A 184 -3.30 -3.46 -11.99
N ALA A 185 -3.56 -2.16 -11.90
CA ALA A 185 -2.83 -1.31 -10.97
C ALA A 185 -3.80 -0.39 -10.25
N SER A 186 -3.36 0.14 -9.11
CA SER A 186 -4.15 1.10 -8.36
C SER A 186 -3.26 2.12 -7.67
N TRP A 187 -3.73 3.35 -7.70
CA TRP A 187 -3.21 4.44 -6.87
C TRP A 187 -4.01 4.49 -5.57
N ASP A 188 -3.32 4.64 -4.44
CA ASP A 188 -3.92 4.72 -3.11
C ASP A 188 -3.23 5.85 -2.31
N ASP A 189 -4.00 6.52 -1.46
CA ASP A 189 -3.66 7.67 -0.65
C ASP A 189 -3.46 7.32 0.82
N ARG A 190 -3.70 6.07 1.22
CA ARG A 190 -3.39 5.61 2.56
C ARG A 190 -1.90 5.77 2.83
N LEU A 191 -1.61 6.44 3.93
CA LEU A 191 -0.40 6.10 4.67
C LEU A 191 -0.55 4.62 5.03
N VAL A 192 0.29 3.76 4.44
CA VAL A 192 0.39 2.37 4.88
C VAL A 192 0.61 2.45 6.40
N PRO A 193 -0.27 1.89 7.24
CA PRO A 193 -0.13 2.02 8.68
C PRO A 193 1.25 1.48 9.08
N THR A 194 2.19 2.37 9.35
CA THR A 194 3.49 2.02 9.94
C THR A 194 3.30 1.68 11.41
N ASP A 195 2.14 2.04 11.96
CA ASP A 195 1.66 1.60 13.25
C ASP A 195 1.31 0.12 13.14
N ILE A 196 2.33 -0.74 13.31
CA ILE A 196 2.11 -2.07 13.88
C ILE A 196 1.23 -1.81 15.10
N PRO A 197 -0.02 -2.33 15.16
CA PRO A 197 -0.86 -2.13 16.33
C PRO A 197 0.00 -2.53 17.51
N GLU A 198 0.28 -1.57 18.42
CA GLU A 198 1.02 -1.91 19.63
C GLU A 198 0.36 -3.17 20.17
N PRO A 199 1.10 -4.28 20.28
CA PRO A 199 0.47 -5.55 20.61
C PRO A 199 -0.36 -5.28 21.86
N GLY A 200 -1.62 -5.73 21.86
CA GLY A 200 -2.61 -5.39 22.90
C GLY A 200 -2.11 -5.61 24.34
N THR A 201 -0.96 -6.29 24.50
CA THR A 201 -0.05 -6.20 25.64
C THR A 201 0.14 -4.81 26.24
N ALA A 202 0.27 -3.70 25.51
CA ALA A 202 0.46 -2.37 26.13
C ALA A 202 -0.80 -1.91 26.88
N ALA A 203 -1.97 -2.09 26.25
CA ALA A 203 -3.27 -1.85 26.88
C ALA A 203 -3.53 -2.82 28.05
N LEU A 204 -3.16 -4.10 27.89
CA LEU A 204 -3.27 -5.11 28.95
C LEU A 204 -2.31 -4.83 30.12
N LEU A 205 -1.12 -4.28 29.86
CA LEU A 205 -0.16 -3.86 30.88
C LEU A 205 -0.73 -2.68 31.68
N GLY A 206 -1.31 -1.71 30.97
CA GLY A 206 -2.02 -0.57 31.58
C GLY A 206 -3.17 -1.02 32.48
N LEU A 207 -4.04 -1.89 31.98
CA LEU A 207 -5.15 -2.45 32.76
C LEU A 207 -4.67 -3.30 33.95
N GLY A 208 -3.61 -4.09 33.76
CA GLY A 208 -2.99 -4.90 34.79
C GLY A 208 -2.45 -4.06 35.95
N LEU A 209 -1.75 -2.95 35.65
CA LEU A 209 -1.22 -2.03 36.64
C LEU A 209 -2.33 -1.32 37.43
N VAL A 210 -3.39 -0.87 36.75
CA VAL A 210 -4.55 -0.26 37.42
C VAL A 210 -5.23 -1.26 38.36
N GLY A 211 -5.38 -2.52 37.95
CA GLY A 211 -5.91 -3.59 38.79
C GLY A 211 -5.07 -3.83 40.05
N LEU A 212 -3.74 -3.79 39.92
CA LEU A 212 -2.80 -3.99 41.03
C LEU A 212 -2.84 -2.84 42.05
N VAL A 213 -2.94 -1.59 41.57
CA VAL A 213 -3.09 -0.41 42.43
C VAL A 213 -4.44 -0.44 43.16
N ALA A 214 -5.52 -0.84 42.49
CA ALA A 214 -6.83 -0.98 43.12
C ALA A 214 -6.85 -2.09 44.19
N ALA A 215 -6.17 -3.22 43.93
CA ALA A 215 -6.06 -4.34 44.88
C ALA A 215 -5.21 -3.99 46.10
N SER A 216 -4.09 -3.28 45.93
CA SER A 216 -3.22 -2.89 47.04
C SER A 216 -3.88 -1.92 48.03
N ARG A 217 -4.80 -1.06 47.56
CA ARG A 217 -5.58 -0.15 48.42
C ARG A 217 -6.63 -0.87 49.29
N ARG A 218 -7.09 -2.06 48.91
CA ARG A 218 -8.07 -2.83 49.69
C ARG A 218 -7.45 -3.52 50.93
N LYS A 219 -6.15 -3.79 50.94
CA LYS A 219 -5.49 -4.48 52.08
C LYS A 219 -5.20 -3.60 53.29
N LYS A 220 -5.27 -2.27 53.20
CA LYS A 220 -5.03 -1.36 54.34
C LYS A 220 -6.25 -1.14 55.25
N GLY A 221 -7.38 -1.79 54.98
CA GLY A 221 -8.64 -1.57 55.70
C GLY A 221 -9.08 -2.67 56.65
N GLN A 222 -8.29 -3.72 56.91
CA GLN A 222 -8.65 -4.72 57.92
C GLN A 222 -8.13 -4.28 59.29
N PRO A 223 -8.99 -3.82 60.22
CA PRO A 223 -8.59 -3.60 61.60
C PRO A 223 -8.19 -4.94 62.21
N ALA A 224 -6.99 -4.98 62.81
CA ALA A 224 -6.54 -6.11 63.60
C ALA A 224 -7.56 -6.37 64.72
N GLN A 225 -8.25 -7.51 64.66
CA GLN A 225 -8.97 -8.03 65.81
C GLN A 225 -7.93 -8.38 66.86
N GLN A 226 -7.80 -7.52 67.87
CA GLN A 226 -7.05 -7.79 69.08
C GLN A 226 -7.77 -8.92 69.84
N ALA A 227 -7.04 -9.99 70.12
CA ALA A 227 -7.40 -11.05 71.06
C ALA A 227 -6.98 -10.65 72.48
#